data_AF-L9KLV4-F1
#
_entry.id   AF-L9KLV4-F1
#
_cell.length_a   1.000
_cell.length_b   1.000
_cell.length_c   1.000
_cell.angle_alpha   90.00
_cell.angle_beta   90.00
_cell.angle_gamma   90.00
#
_symmetry.space_group_name_H-M   'P 1'
#
loop_
_entity.id
_entity.type
_entity.pdbx_description
1 polymer ?
#
loop_
_entity_poly.entity_id
_entity_poly.type
_entity_poly.pdbx_seq_one_letter_code
_entity_poly.pdbx_strand_id
1 'polypeptide(L)'
;MTWAPLLLTFLTQYTGTVAQARLTQVPSVSQILGHTVTLTCTGNSNNVGYEGAAWLQQHPGLVPKLLTHRNNNRALGVSERFSGSSLAQKE
;
A
#
# COMPACT_ATOMS: atom_id res chain seq x y z
N MET A 1 -44.58 -24.43 -0.07
CA MET A 1 -43.19 -24.51 0.44
C MET A 1 -42.62 -23.10 0.53
N THR A 2 -42.79 -22.44 1.68
CA THR A 2 -42.55 -21.01 1.93
C THR A 2 -41.09 -20.64 2.22
N TRP A 3 -40.15 -21.60 2.12
CA TRP A 3 -38.73 -21.40 2.36
C TRP A 3 -37.98 -20.79 1.17
N ALA A 4 -38.53 -20.92 -0.04
CA ALA A 4 -37.94 -20.35 -1.26
C ALA A 4 -37.74 -18.82 -1.21
N PRO A 5 -38.73 -17.99 -0.80
CA PRO A 5 -38.52 -16.54 -0.69
C PRO A 5 -37.50 -16.18 0.40
N LEU A 6 -37.42 -16.96 1.49
CA LEU A 6 -36.43 -16.77 2.57
C LEU A 6 -35.00 -16.98 2.06
N LEU A 7 -34.76 -18.03 1.26
CA LEU A 7 -33.44 -18.25 0.65
C LEU A 7 -33.05 -17.16 -0.35
N LEU A 8 -34.00 -16.67 -1.16
CA LEU A 8 -33.73 -15.56 -2.07
C LEU A 8 -33.34 -14.29 -1.30
N THR A 9 -34.03 -13.97 -0.20
CA THR A 9 -33.64 -12.82 0.64
C THR A 9 -32.25 -13.00 1.26
N PHE A 10 -31.89 -14.22 1.66
CA PHE A 10 -30.59 -14.52 2.26
C PHE A 10 -29.44 -14.34 1.25
N LEU A 11 -29.63 -14.79 0.01
CA LEU A 11 -28.65 -14.66 -1.08
C LEU A 11 -28.39 -13.20 -1.48
N THR A 12 -29.39 -12.33 -1.40
CA THR A 12 -29.24 -10.90 -1.74
C THR A 12 -28.45 -10.09 -0.70
N GLN A 13 -28.19 -10.63 0.49
CA GLN A 13 -27.48 -9.93 1.57
C GLN A 13 -25.97 -10.23 1.61
N TYR A 14 -25.47 -11.11 0.74
CA TYR A 14 -24.03 -11.44 0.66
C TYR A 14 -23.22 -10.49 -0.23
N THR A 15 -23.62 -9.23 -0.33
CA THR A 15 -22.79 -8.21 -0.97
C THR A 15 -21.74 -7.74 0.03
N GLY A 16 -20.69 -8.55 0.20
CA GLY A 16 -19.52 -8.15 1.00
C GLY A 16 -18.84 -6.96 0.35
N THR A 17 -18.81 -5.82 1.03
CA THR A 17 -18.02 -4.67 0.59
C THR A 17 -16.54 -5.00 0.81
N VAL A 18 -15.79 -5.19 -0.27
CA VAL A 18 -14.33 -5.29 -0.20
C VAL A 18 -13.78 -3.88 0.06
N ALA A 19 -13.61 -3.52 1.32
CA ALA A 19 -12.89 -2.31 1.67
C ALA A 19 -11.38 -2.59 1.49
N GLN A 20 -10.77 -2.05 0.43
CA GLN A 20 -9.32 -2.07 0.30
C GLN A 20 -8.72 -1.19 1.39
N ALA A 21 -7.74 -1.71 2.12
CA ALA A 21 -7.04 -0.95 3.14
C ALA A 21 -6.35 0.26 2.48
N ARG A 22 -6.74 1.47 2.89
CA ARG A 22 -6.29 2.71 2.28
C ARG A 22 -4.93 3.12 2.83
N LEU A 23 -3.95 3.28 1.95
CA LEU A 23 -2.71 3.99 2.23
C LEU A 23 -2.88 5.46 1.85
N THR A 24 -2.35 6.37 2.65
CA THR A 24 -2.38 7.81 2.37
C THR A 24 -0.97 8.30 2.09
N GLN A 25 -0.76 8.89 0.92
CA GLN A 25 0.53 9.46 0.52
C GLN A 25 0.34 10.87 -0.04
N VAL A 26 1.44 11.62 -0.12
CA VAL A 26 1.45 12.88 -0.86
C VAL A 26 1.22 12.60 -2.36
N PRO A 27 0.32 13.33 -3.03
CA PRO A 27 -0.05 13.05 -4.42
C PRO A 27 1.11 13.23 -5.40
N SER A 28 1.98 14.21 -5.17
CA SER A 28 3.16 14.48 -5.99
C SER A 28 4.20 15.26 -5.19
N VAL A 29 5.48 15.00 -5.42
CA VAL A 29 6.59 15.78 -4.87
C VAL A 29 7.59 16.05 -5.98
N SER A 30 8.14 17.26 -6.01
CA SER A 30 9.20 17.67 -6.93
C SER A 30 10.35 18.30 -6.14
N GLN A 31 11.59 18.05 -6.55
CA GLN A 31 12.78 18.53 -5.86
C GLN A 31 13.87 18.92 -6.87
N ILE A 32 14.79 19.80 -6.46
CA ILE A 32 15.96 20.19 -7.25
C ILE A 32 16.87 18.97 -7.48
N LEU A 33 17.46 18.88 -8.66
CA LEU A 33 18.38 17.81 -9.03
C LEU A 33 19.54 17.68 -8.02
N GLY A 34 19.85 16.44 -7.63
CA GLY A 34 20.93 16.14 -6.68
C GLY A 34 20.51 16.23 -5.21
N HIS A 35 19.34 16.78 -4.89
CA HIS A 35 18.79 16.74 -3.54
C HIS A 35 17.98 15.47 -3.28
N THR A 36 17.87 15.12 -2.01
CA THR A 36 17.02 14.01 -1.54
C THR A 36 15.55 14.44 -1.50
N VAL A 37 14.67 13.59 -2.01
CA VAL A 37 13.22 13.71 -1.81
C VAL A 37 12.75 12.61 -0.86
N THR A 38 11.84 12.96 0.04
CA THR A 38 11.24 12.01 0.97
C THR A 38 9.77 11.85 0.64
N LEU A 39 9.35 10.61 0.35
CA LEU A 39 7.95 10.25 0.18
C LEU A 39 7.44 9.63 1.47
N THR A 40 6.25 10.05 1.91
CA THR A 40 5.61 9.54 3.11
C THR A 40 4.35 8.78 2.74
N CYS A 41 4.13 7.66 3.44
CA CYS A 41 2.93 6.87 3.35
C CYS A 41 2.46 6.53 4.77
N THR A 42 1.20 6.81 5.06
CA THR A 42 0.57 6.49 6.34
C THR A 42 -0.45 5.37 6.13
N GLY A 43 -0.40 4.39 7.01
CA GLY A 43 -1.35 3.28 7.10
C GLY A 43 -1.74 3.01 8.55
N ASN A 44 -2.49 1.94 8.78
CA ASN A 44 -2.83 1.39 10.08
C ASN A 44 -2.09 0.07 10.33
N SER A 45 -2.24 -0.48 11.54
CA SER A 45 -1.61 -1.75 11.93
C SER A 45 -2.05 -2.95 11.05
N ASN A 46 -3.19 -2.87 10.38
CA ASN A 46 -3.68 -3.93 9.51
C ASN A 46 -3.01 -3.91 8.12
N ASN A 47 -2.45 -2.78 7.66
CA ASN A 47 -1.87 -2.65 6.32
C ASN A 47 -0.37 -2.33 6.31
N VAL A 48 0.13 -1.59 7.30
CA VAL A 48 1.56 -1.30 7.52
C VAL A 48 1.92 -1.86 8.90
N GLY A 49 1.53 -3.11 9.11
CA GLY A 49 1.78 -3.88 10.33
C GLY A 49 3.07 -4.70 10.22
N TYR A 50 2.96 -5.97 10.64
CA TYR A 50 4.09 -6.89 10.76
C TYR A 50 4.87 -7.11 9.46
N GLU A 51 4.18 -7.28 8.33
CA GLU A 51 4.82 -7.51 7.02
C GLU A 51 5.55 -6.26 6.47
N GLY A 52 5.25 -5.09 7.04
CA GLY A 52 5.79 -3.81 6.62
C GLY A 52 5.27 -3.32 5.27
N ALA A 53 5.80 -2.19 4.83
CA ALA A 53 5.48 -1.57 3.55
C ALA A 53 6.53 -1.91 2.47
N ALA A 54 6.10 -1.86 1.22
CA ALA A 54 6.97 -1.92 0.05
C ALA A 54 6.79 -0.67 -0.81
N TRP A 55 7.88 -0.20 -1.39
CA TRP A 55 7.88 0.92 -2.33
C TRP A 55 8.18 0.42 -3.75
N LEU A 56 7.28 0.76 -4.66
CA LEU A 56 7.36 0.42 -6.08
C LEU A 56 7.53 1.70 -6.90
N GLN A 57 8.40 1.66 -7.90
CA GLN A 57 8.56 2.74 -8.87
C GLN A 57 8.05 2.27 -10.23
N GLN A 58 7.12 3.04 -10.80
CA GLN A 58 6.61 2.79 -12.13
C GLN A 58 6.84 4.02 -13.00
N HIS A 59 7.51 3.83 -14.12
CA HIS A 59 7.57 4.83 -15.18
C HIS A 59 6.43 4.57 -16.17
N PRO A 60 5.91 5.60 -16.85
CA PRO A 60 4.86 5.43 -17.86
C PRO A 60 5.23 4.36 -18.89
N GLY A 61 4.33 3.39 -19.10
CA GLY A 61 4.51 2.30 -20.07
C GLY A 61 5.45 1.18 -19.62
N LEU A 62 6.03 1.24 -18.42
CA LEU A 62 6.90 0.20 -17.89
C LEU A 62 6.24 -0.58 -16.74
N VAL A 63 6.76 -1.78 -16.50
CA VAL A 63 6.38 -2.60 -15.35
C VAL A 63 6.86 -1.97 -14.04
N PRO A 64 6.09 -2.08 -12.94
CA PRO A 64 6.54 -1.62 -11.63
C PRO A 64 7.84 -2.32 -11.19
N LYS A 65 8.83 -1.53 -10.75
CA LYS A 65 10.08 -2.02 -10.18
C LYS A 65 10.03 -1.89 -8.65
N LEU A 66 10.37 -2.96 -7.94
CA LEU A 66 10.53 -2.93 -6.48
C LEU A 66 11.77 -2.13 -6.09
N LEU A 67 11.59 -1.15 -5.20
CA LEU A 67 12.67 -0.34 -4.62
C LEU A 67 13.05 -0.84 -3.22
N THR A 68 12.06 -0.92 -2.32
CA THR A 68 12.23 -1.40 -0.95
C THR A 68 11.05 -2.28 -0.54
N HIS A 69 11.29 -3.21 0.37
CA HIS A 69 10.29 -4.10 0.96
C HIS A 69 10.55 -4.27 2.45
N ARG A 70 9.58 -4.79 3.21
CA ARG A 70 9.70 -4.96 4.67
C ARG A 70 10.23 -3.69 5.35
N ASN A 71 9.67 -2.53 4.98
CA ASN A 71 10.02 -1.18 5.43
C ASN A 71 11.38 -0.63 4.97
N ASN A 72 12.46 -1.38 5.09
CA ASN A 72 13.82 -0.88 4.84
C ASN A 72 14.72 -1.82 4.03
N ASN A 73 14.25 -3.01 3.65
CA ASN A 73 15.05 -3.92 2.82
C ASN A 73 15.06 -3.43 1.37
N ARG A 74 16.20 -2.89 0.94
CA ARG A 74 16.40 -2.45 -0.44
C ARG A 74 16.48 -3.66 -1.38
N ALA A 75 15.79 -3.59 -2.52
CA ALA A 75 15.85 -4.62 -3.55
C ALA A 75 17.22 -4.65 -4.25
N LEU A 76 17.58 -5.81 -4.81
CA LEU A 76 18.82 -5.97 -5.57
C LEU A 76 18.83 -5.08 -6.81
N GLY A 77 19.98 -4.46 -7.13
CA GLY A 77 20.11 -3.57 -8.28
C GLY A 77 19.39 -2.22 -8.14
N VAL A 78 18.98 -1.85 -6.92
CA VAL A 78 18.49 -0.51 -6.57
C VAL A 78 19.66 0.30 -6.00
N SER A 79 19.76 1.57 -6.39
CA SER A 79 20.85 2.46 -5.95
C SER A 79 20.82 2.65 -4.42
N GLU A 80 22.01 2.75 -3.81
CA GLU A 80 22.19 3.11 -2.40
C GLU A 80 21.54 4.45 -2.01
N ARG A 81 21.24 5.32 -2.98
CA ARG A 81 20.53 6.59 -2.75
C ARG A 81 19.07 6.40 -2.36
N PHE A 82 18.51 5.21 -2.53
CA PHE A 82 17.17 4.87 -2.04
C PHE A 82 17.28 4.19 -0.68
N SER A 83 16.54 4.73 0.28
CA SER A 83 16.35 4.15 1.60
C SER A 83 14.88 4.23 1.99
N GLY A 84 14.45 3.33 2.87
CA GLY A 84 13.11 3.31 3.44
C GLY A 84 13.18 3.14 4.94
N SER A 85 12.20 3.70 5.64
CA SER A 85 12.00 3.53 7.07
C SER A 85 10.51 3.54 7.38
N SER A 86 10.15 2.96 8.53
CA SER A 86 8.80 2.99 9.07
C SER A 86 8.85 3.53 10.49
N LEU A 87 7.87 4.37 10.84
CA LEU A 87 7.65 4.80 12.21
C LEU A 87 6.34 4.19 12.70
N ALA A 88 6.39 3.50 13.83
CA ALA A 88 5.19 3.06 14.52
C ALA A 88 4.70 4.22 15.39
N GLN A 89 3.57 4.83 15.04
CA GLN A 89 2.86 5.70 15.97
C GLN A 89 2.09 4.80 16.93
N LYS A 90 2.51 4.80 18.20
CA LYS A 90 1.77 4.16 19.28
C LYS A 90 0.69 5.14 19.72
N GLU A 91 -0.57 4.85 19.42
CA GLU A 91 -1.69 5.46 20.15
C GLU A 91 -1.70 4.95 21.60
#